data_AF-A0A853C0L4-F1
#
_entry.id   AF-A0A853C0L4-F1
#
_cell.length_a   1.000
_cell.length_b   1.000
_cell.length_c   1.000
_cell.angle_alpha   90.00
_cell.angle_beta   90.00
_cell.angle_gamma   90.00
#
_symmetry.space_group_name_H-M   'P 1'
#
loop_
_entity.id
_entity.type
_entity.pdbx_description
1 polymer ?
#
loop_
_entity_poly.entity_id
_entity_poly.type
_entity_poly.pdbx_seq_one_letter_code
_entity_poly.pdbx_strand_id
1 'polypeptide(L)' 'MVVRDGPDGTDYASRAPLHETFRVYVDGAGVVRTDHEIRFRSTWAMRLHYKLERAT' A
#
# COMPACT_ATOMS: atom_id res chain seq x y z
N MET A 1 10.25 -1.18 4.66
CA MET A 1 9.61 -0.34 5.70
C MET A 1 10.28 -0.68 7.02
N VAL A 2 10.91 0.30 7.67
CA VAL A 2 11.54 0.18 9.00
C VAL A 2 10.60 0.89 9.98
N VAL A 3 10.23 0.24 11.09
CA VAL A 3 9.48 0.85 12.19
C VAL A 3 10.48 1.00 13.34
N ARG A 4 10.50 2.19 13.95
CA ARG A 4 11.42 2.53 15.05
C ARG A 4 10.72 2.54 16.40
N ASP A 5 11.58 2.40 17.42
CA ASP A 5 11.38 2.45 18.87
C ASP A 5 11.08 1.13 19.59
N GLY A 6 12.07 0.23 19.57
CA GLY A 6 12.26 -0.73 20.66
C GLY A 6 12.82 -0.04 21.92
N PRO A 7 12.49 -0.51 23.14
CA PRO A 7 12.84 0.15 24.40
C PRO A 7 14.35 0.37 24.63
N ASP A 8 15.21 -0.37 23.92
CA ASP A 8 16.67 -0.30 24.03
C ASP A 8 17.35 0.39 22.82
N GLY A 9 16.59 1.10 21.97
CA GLY A 9 17.13 1.79 20.79
C GLY A 9 17.57 0.87 19.65
N THR A 10 17.10 -0.39 19.65
CA THR A 10 17.37 -1.34 18.56
C THR A 10 16.37 -1.17 17.42
N ASP A 11 16.87 -0.87 16.22
CA ASP A 11 16.08 -0.81 14.99
C ASP A 11 15.77 -2.24 14.49
N TYR A 12 14.51 -2.67 14.56
CA TYR A 12 14.07 -3.94 13.98
C TYR A 12 13.59 -3.73 12.54
N ALA A 13 14.39 -4.19 11.57
CA ALA A 13 13.98 -4.23 10.17
C ALA A 13 13.54 -5.65 9.78
N SER A 14 12.23 -5.92 9.80
CA SER A 14 11.71 -7.14 9.19
C SER A 14 11.51 -6.93 7.68
N ARG A 15 12.15 -7.76 6.84
CA ARG A 15 11.82 -7.84 5.41
C ARG A 15 10.52 -8.64 5.25
N ALA A 16 9.41 -7.98 5.56
CA ALA A 16 8.07 -8.48 5.27
C ALA A 16 7.94 -8.75 3.75
N PRO A 17 7.53 -9.95 3.30
CA PRO A 17 7.28 -10.21 1.89
C PRO A 17 5.94 -9.56 1.52
N LEU A 18 5.99 -8.27 1.22
CA LEU A 18 4.84 -7.51 0.76
C LEU A 18 4.83 -7.52 -0.76
N HIS A 19 3.73 -7.97 -1.36
CA HIS A 19 3.47 -7.86 -2.78
C HIS A 19 2.34 -6.85 -2.99
N GLU A 20 2.68 -5.72 -3.60
CA GLU A 20 1.74 -4.66 -3.92
C GLU A 20 1.41 -4.68 -5.41
N THR A 21 0.16 -4.44 -5.77
CA THR A 21 -0.29 -4.32 -7.16
C THR A 21 -1.20 -3.12 -7.30
N PHE A 22 -0.83 -2.20 -8.18
CA PHE A 22 -1.58 -0.98 -8.46
C PHE A 22 -2.21 -1.06 -9.84
N ARG A 23 -3.53 -0.95 -9.92
CA ARG A 23 -4.27 -0.76 -11.16
C ARG A 23 -4.86 0.65 -11.17
N VAL A 24 -4.26 1.53 -11.95
CA VAL A 24 -4.71 2.92 -12.12
C VAL A 24 -5.48 3.03 -13.43
N TYR A 25 -6.67 3.64 -13.39
CA TYR A 25 -7.52 3.82 -14.57
C TYR A 25 -8.41 5.05 -14.44
N VAL A 26 -8.88 5.54 -15.59
CA VAL A 26 -9.92 6.57 -15.65
C VAL A 26 -11.27 5.86 -15.78
N ASP A 27 -12.23 6.18 -14.92
CA ASP A 27 -13.55 5.58 -14.97
C ASP A 27 -14.48 6.28 -15.98
N GLY A 28 -15.72 5.81 -16.11
CA GLY A 28 -16.71 6.42 -17.01
C GLY A 28 -17.09 7.87 -16.67
N ALA A 29 -16.81 8.33 -15.44
CA ALA A 29 -17.03 9.72 -15.01
C ALA A 29 -15.79 10.62 -15.21
N GLY A 30 -14.71 10.11 -15.80
CA GLY A 30 -13.47 10.87 -16.00
C GLY A 30 -12.60 11.00 -14.75
N VAL A 31 -12.89 10.25 -13.69
CA VAL A 31 -12.16 10.28 -12.42
C VAL A 31 -11.01 9.28 -12.45
N VAL A 32 -9.82 9.71 -12.04
CA VAL A 32 -8.68 8.81 -11.85
C VAL A 32 -8.90 7.99 -10.59
N ARG A 33 -8.98 6.66 -10.75
CA ARG A 33 -9.18 5.69 -9.68
C ARG A 33 -8.04 4.68 -9.63
N THR A 34 -7.85 4.12 -8.45
CA THR A 34 -6.85 3.09 -8.18
C THR A 34 -7.51 1.92 -7.48
N ASP A 35 -7.33 0.72 -8.03
CA ASP A 35 -7.44 -0.52 -7.27
C ASP A 35 -6.04 -0.92 -6.81
N HIS A 36 -5.83 -0.95 -5.49
CA HIS A 36 -4.55 -1.33 -4.89
C HIS A 36 -4.74 -2.61 -4.07
N GLU A 37 -4.04 -3.66 -4.46
CA GLU A 37 -3.97 -4.90 -3.70
C GLU A 37 -2.65 -4.98 -2.95
N ILE A 38 -2.74 -5.29 -1.65
CA ILE A 38 -1.61 -5.59 -0.79
C ILE A 38 -1.73 -7.05 -0.35
N ARG A 39 -0.70 -7.84 -0.63
CA ARG A 39 -0.57 -9.23 -0.19
C ARG A 39 0.65 -9.38 0.70
N PHE A 40 0.48 -10.13 1.78
CA PHE A 40 1.60 -10.56 2.61
C PHE A 40 1.88 -12.02 2.29
N ARG A 41 3.00 -12.28 1.63
CA ARG A 41 3.29 -13.57 0.97
C ARG A 41 2.13 -13.97 0.04
N SER A 42 1.57 -15.16 0.21
CA SER A 42 0.43 -15.68 -0.55
C SER A 42 -0.94 -15.30 0.04
N THR A 43 -0.99 -14.58 1.17
CA THR A 43 -2.25 -14.20 1.84
C THR A 43 -2.62 -12.76 1.53
N TRP A 44 -3.91 -12.48 1.32
CA TRP A 44 -4.41 -11.12 1.14
C TRP A 44 -4.30 -10.35 2.45
N ALA A 45 -3.72 -9.15 2.40
CA ALA A 45 -3.63 -8.26 3.57
C ALA A 45 -4.70 -7.18 3.48
N MET A 46 -4.80 -6.50 2.34
CA MET A 46 -5.76 -5.43 2.14
C MET A 46 -6.06 -5.22 0.65
N ARG A 47 -7.26 -4.75 0.34
CA ARG A 47 -7.60 -4.18 -0.97
C ARG A 47 -8.19 -2.79 -0.77
N LEU A 48 -7.59 -1.80 -1.40
CA LEU A 48 -8.01 -0.41 -1.35
C LEU A 48 -8.53 0.02 -2.71
N HIS A 49 -9.65 0.72 -2.71
CA HIS A 49 -10.17 1.42 -3.87
C HIS A 49 -10.26 2.90 -3.53
N TYR A 50 -9.54 3.77 -4.23
CA TYR A 50 -9.55 5.21 -3.96
C TYR A 50 -9.41 6.04 -5.23
N LYS A 51 -9.92 7.28 -5.15
CA LYS A 51 -9.71 8.31 -6.17
C LYS A 51 -8.35 8.97 -5.96
N LEU A 52 -7.67 9.28 -7.06
CA LEU A 52 -6.47 10.12 -7.03
C LEU A 52 -6.89 11.55 -7.31
N GLU A 53 -6.62 12.44 -6.36
CA GLU A 53 -6.80 13.88 -6.52
C GLU A 53 -5.45 14.55 -6.48
N ARG A 54 -5.33 15.67 -7.21
CA ARG A 54 -4.10 16.47 -7.18
C ARG A 54 -4.01 17.15 -5.82
N ALA A 55 -2.90 16.95 -5.11
CA ALA A 55 -2.60 17.74 -3.92
C ALA A 55 -2.37 19.20 -4.34
N THR A 56 -3.14 20.12 -3.76
CA THR A 56 -3.00 21.57 -3.88
C THR A 56 -1.97 22.13 -2.93
#